data_AF-A0A2D9C3P3-F1
#
_entry.id   AF-A0A2D9C3P3-F1
#
_cell.length_a   1.000
_cell.length_b   1.000
_cell.length_c   1.000
_cell.angle_alpha   90.00
_cell.angle_beta   90.00
_cell.angle_gamma   90.00
#
_symmetry.space_group_name_H-M   'P 1'
#
loop_
_entity.id
_entity.type
_entity.pdbx_description
1 polymer ?
#
loop_
_entity_poly.entity_id
_entity_poly.type
_entity_poly.pdbx_seq_one_letter_code
_entity_poly.pdbx_strand_id
1 'polypeptide(L)'
;MQRRVFKYYQRKRVVNININILMAGFLSIAIAKYPVFLIGEWIGPEHKFLISVIAYVLDTTIDVCMYYALHWVANHWNPRGNLPKDDHLPKSRKFMQDATRVQAERMALVPIFMLVSMGGMWALQHFYQITHSWAFVFAFVAAMFVTRIVHTFWGYQSGTFKDHVDFVIDDDIQIGRDLTAEAETQSQAEPKPAATDEATP
;
A
#
# COMPACT_ATOMS: atom_id res chain seq x y z
N MET A 1 -20.70 1.56 -14.17
CA MET A 1 -19.28 1.23 -14.44
C MET A 1 -18.36 1.41 -13.23
N GLN A 2 -18.50 2.45 -12.40
CA GLN A 2 -17.63 2.71 -11.24
C GLN A 2 -17.46 1.54 -10.27
N ARG A 3 -18.53 0.74 -10.02
CA ARG A 3 -18.46 -0.46 -9.17
C ARG A 3 -17.51 -1.55 -9.68
N ARG A 4 -17.25 -1.65 -11.00
CA ARG A 4 -16.32 -2.66 -11.56
C ARG A 4 -14.87 -2.24 -11.39
N VAL A 5 -14.55 -0.96 -11.57
CA VAL A 5 -13.21 -0.41 -11.35
C VAL A 5 -12.84 -0.50 -9.86
N PHE A 6 -13.78 -0.20 -8.97
CA PHE A 6 -13.59 -0.33 -7.52
C PHE A 6 -13.32 -1.78 -7.09
N LYS A 7 -14.03 -2.76 -7.69
CA LYS A 7 -13.76 -4.19 -7.47
C LYS A 7 -12.40 -4.62 -7.99
N TYR A 8 -11.95 -4.10 -9.15
CA TYR A 8 -10.60 -4.37 -9.66
C TYR A 8 -9.51 -3.79 -8.76
N TYR A 9 -9.74 -2.58 -8.23
CA TYR A 9 -8.86 -1.93 -7.26
C TYR A 9 -8.74 -2.71 -5.94
N GLN A 10 -9.85 -3.25 -5.43
CA GLN A 10 -9.85 -4.11 -4.24
C GLN A 10 -9.16 -5.46 -4.48
N ARG A 11 -9.25 -6.02 -5.69
CA ARG A 11 -8.71 -7.36 -5.99
C ARG A 11 -7.19 -7.38 -6.13
N LYS A 12 -6.57 -6.28 -6.56
CA LYS A 12 -5.12 -6.19 -6.73
C LYS A 12 -4.50 -5.32 -5.64
N ARG A 13 -4.07 -5.97 -4.54
CA ARG A 13 -3.36 -5.35 -3.41
C ARG A 13 -2.24 -4.42 -3.88
N VAL A 14 -1.53 -4.82 -4.93
CA VAL A 14 -0.45 -4.04 -5.58
C VAL A 14 -0.91 -2.68 -6.09
N VAL A 15 -2.09 -2.62 -6.74
CA VAL A 15 -2.62 -1.38 -7.31
C VAL A 15 -3.01 -0.42 -6.19
N ASN A 16 -3.67 -0.93 -5.14
CA ASN A 16 -4.06 -0.10 -4.01
C ASN A 16 -2.85 0.48 -3.28
N ILE A 17 -1.82 -0.34 -3.05
CA ILE A 17 -0.56 0.12 -2.47
C ILE A 17 0.09 1.17 -3.38
N ASN A 18 0.26 0.92 -4.67
CA ASN A 18 0.91 1.87 -5.57
C ASN A 18 0.17 3.21 -5.68
N ILE A 19 -1.16 3.21 -5.79
CA ILE A 19 -1.93 4.46 -5.87
C ILE A 19 -1.83 5.24 -4.57
N ASN A 20 -2.01 4.58 -3.41
CA ASN A 20 -1.91 5.27 -2.13
C ASN A 20 -0.53 5.93 -1.95
N ILE A 21 0.53 5.25 -2.37
CA ILE A 21 1.87 5.81 -2.24
C ILE A 21 2.14 6.93 -3.23
N LEU A 22 1.67 6.84 -4.48
CA LEU A 22 1.77 7.95 -5.43
C LEU A 22 1.03 9.19 -4.89
N MET A 23 -0.16 9.00 -4.34
CA MET A 23 -0.93 10.09 -3.75
C MET A 23 -0.22 10.72 -2.55
N ALA A 24 0.31 9.89 -1.64
CA ALA A 24 1.10 10.37 -0.50
C ALA A 24 2.35 11.14 -0.97
N GLY A 25 3.06 10.62 -1.98
CA GLY A 25 4.23 11.27 -2.54
C GLY A 25 3.92 12.61 -3.21
N PHE A 26 2.87 12.69 -4.03
CA PHE A 26 2.46 13.97 -4.63
C PHE A 26 2.05 14.99 -3.57
N LEU A 27 1.35 14.55 -2.53
CA LEU A 27 0.97 15.40 -1.42
C LEU A 27 2.21 15.87 -0.61
N SER A 28 3.17 14.98 -0.38
CA SER A 28 4.47 15.32 0.23
C SER A 28 5.19 16.39 -0.59
N ILE A 29 5.35 16.20 -1.90
CA ILE A 29 6.01 17.16 -2.79
C ILE A 29 5.29 18.52 -2.74
N ALA A 30 3.95 18.53 -2.76
CA ALA A 30 3.18 19.77 -2.70
C ALA A 30 3.44 20.54 -1.39
N ILE A 31 3.51 19.83 -0.26
CA ILE A 31 3.78 20.41 1.07
C ILE A 31 5.25 20.84 1.19
N ALA A 32 6.19 19.98 0.77
CA ALA A 32 7.63 20.19 0.84
C ALA A 32 8.13 21.31 -0.10
N LYS A 33 7.38 21.61 -1.17
CA LYS A 33 7.72 22.68 -2.12
C LYS A 33 7.93 24.04 -1.42
N TYR A 34 7.09 24.37 -0.44
CA TYR A 34 7.14 25.65 0.26
C TYR A 34 8.40 25.82 1.14
N PRO A 35 8.74 24.90 2.07
CA PRO A 35 9.98 25.03 2.84
C PRO A 35 11.23 24.96 1.95
N VAL A 36 11.23 24.16 0.88
CA VAL A 36 12.35 24.12 -0.08
C VAL A 36 12.54 25.48 -0.76
N PHE A 37 11.44 26.14 -1.15
CA PHE A 37 11.49 27.49 -1.69
C PHE A 37 12.08 28.48 -0.69
N LEU A 38 11.57 28.51 0.56
CA LEU A 38 12.07 29.42 1.60
C LEU A 38 13.55 29.22 1.91
N ILE A 39 14.01 27.97 1.98
CA ILE A 39 15.41 27.65 2.25
C ILE A 39 16.29 28.02 1.07
N GLY A 40 15.81 27.85 -0.16
CA GLY A 40 16.51 28.30 -1.36
C GLY A 40 16.75 29.81 -1.36
N GLU A 41 15.73 30.60 -1.00
CA GLU A 41 15.86 32.06 -0.86
C GLU A 41 16.78 32.45 0.30
N TRP A 42 16.77 31.71 1.41
CA TRP A 42 17.58 32.02 2.58
C TRP A 42 19.07 31.70 2.41
N ILE A 43 19.39 30.56 1.80
CA ILE A 43 20.78 30.12 1.57
C ILE A 43 21.39 30.84 0.36
N GLY A 44 20.57 31.20 -0.63
CA GLY A 44 20.99 31.83 -1.87
C GLY A 44 21.34 30.82 -2.98
N PRO A 45 21.33 31.28 -4.24
CA PRO A 45 21.35 30.41 -5.42
C PRO A 45 22.69 29.70 -5.68
N GLU A 46 23.77 30.13 -5.02
CA GLU A 46 25.12 29.57 -5.21
C GLU A 46 25.25 28.14 -4.64
N HIS A 47 24.49 27.80 -3.60
CA HIS A 47 24.60 26.53 -2.91
C HIS A 47 23.63 25.46 -3.43
N LYS A 48 23.52 25.33 -4.76
CA LYS A 48 22.61 24.42 -5.49
C LYS A 48 22.60 22.98 -4.96
N PHE A 49 23.79 22.44 -4.70
CA PHE A 49 23.94 21.08 -4.19
C PHE A 49 23.42 20.95 -2.74
N LEU A 50 23.74 21.90 -1.85
CA LEU A 50 23.27 21.90 -0.47
C LEU A 50 21.74 22.02 -0.40
N ILE A 51 21.15 22.89 -1.23
CA ILE A 51 19.69 23.01 -1.34
C ILE A 51 19.07 21.69 -1.78
N SER A 52 19.68 20.98 -2.73
CA SER A 52 19.21 19.66 -3.17
C SER A 52 19.27 18.60 -2.06
N VAL A 53 20.34 18.60 -1.25
CA VAL A 53 20.47 17.70 -0.08
C VAL A 53 19.37 18.01 0.95
N ILE A 54 19.18 19.28 1.30
CA ILE A 54 18.17 19.69 2.29
C ILE A 54 16.76 19.36 1.78
N ALA A 55 16.48 19.62 0.50
CA ALA A 55 15.20 19.28 -0.11
C ALA A 55 14.90 17.79 -0.05
N TYR A 56 15.91 16.94 -0.29
CA TYR A 56 15.79 15.49 -0.15
C TYR A 56 15.49 15.05 1.29
N VAL A 57 16.19 15.60 2.28
CA VAL A 57 15.94 15.30 3.70
C VAL A 57 14.53 15.73 4.12
N LEU A 58 14.09 16.93 3.71
CA LEU A 58 12.77 17.46 4.01
C LEU A 58 11.66 16.61 3.39
N ASP A 59 11.73 16.32 2.09
CA ASP A 59 10.73 15.50 1.43
C ASP A 59 10.67 14.09 2.01
N THR A 60 11.83 13.46 2.27
CA THR A 60 11.86 12.13 2.88
C THR A 60 11.19 12.13 4.26
N THR A 61 11.46 13.16 5.06
CA THR A 61 10.85 13.30 6.39
C THR A 61 9.34 13.50 6.28
N ILE A 62 8.90 14.38 5.38
CA ILE A 62 7.48 14.67 5.16
C ILE A 62 6.76 13.43 4.60
N ASP A 63 7.33 12.70 3.64
CA ASP A 63 6.74 11.48 3.08
C ASP A 63 6.54 10.41 4.16
N VAL A 64 7.56 10.18 4.99
CA VAL A 64 7.47 9.25 6.13
C VAL A 64 6.34 9.67 7.08
N CYS A 65 6.32 10.94 7.49
CA CYS A 65 5.29 11.46 8.39
C CYS A 65 3.88 11.37 7.77
N MET A 66 3.72 11.76 6.51
CA MET A 66 2.45 11.72 5.78
C MET A 66 1.96 10.30 5.58
N TYR A 67 2.86 9.36 5.29
CA TYR A 67 2.50 7.95 5.17
C TYR A 67 1.94 7.41 6.49
N TYR A 68 2.63 7.65 7.61
CA TYR A 68 2.13 7.24 8.93
C TYR A 68 0.82 7.95 9.29
N ALA A 69 0.70 9.25 9.00
CA ALA A 69 -0.52 10.02 9.29
C ALA A 69 -1.71 9.49 8.48
N LEU A 70 -1.57 9.30 7.16
CA LEU A 70 -2.63 8.75 6.31
C LEU A 70 -3.01 7.34 6.73
N HIS A 71 -2.02 6.51 7.08
CA HIS A 71 -2.29 5.17 7.57
C HIS A 71 -3.03 5.20 8.91
N TRP A 72 -2.62 6.08 9.85
CA TRP A 72 -3.29 6.27 11.14
C TRP A 72 -4.73 6.73 10.97
N VAL A 73 -4.96 7.73 10.10
CA VAL A 73 -6.31 8.21 9.75
C VAL A 73 -7.12 7.06 9.17
N ALA A 74 -6.61 6.30 8.18
CA ALA A 74 -7.36 5.19 7.60
C ALA A 74 -7.77 4.12 8.64
N ASN A 75 -6.95 3.89 9.67
CA ASN A 75 -7.23 2.90 10.71
C ASN A 75 -8.11 3.41 11.86
N HIS A 76 -8.02 4.70 12.20
CA HIS A 76 -8.74 5.28 13.36
C HIS A 76 -9.96 6.12 12.97
N TRP A 77 -10.02 6.59 11.73
CA TRP A 77 -11.17 7.35 11.22
C TRP A 77 -12.28 6.36 10.84
N ASN A 78 -13.24 6.18 11.76
CA ASN A 78 -14.49 5.46 11.48
C ASN A 78 -15.67 6.42 11.43
N PRO A 79 -15.88 7.15 10.31
CA PRO A 79 -16.92 8.18 10.20
C PRO A 79 -18.33 7.59 10.12
N ARG A 80 -18.45 6.25 10.05
CA ARG A 80 -19.71 5.52 9.97
C ARG A 80 -19.75 4.46 11.07
N GLY A 81 -19.75 4.90 12.33
CA GLY A 81 -19.67 4.08 13.55
C GLY A 81 -20.68 2.94 13.75
N ASN A 82 -21.50 2.58 12.75
CA ASN A 82 -22.56 1.57 12.83
C ASN A 82 -22.51 0.51 11.70
N LEU A 83 -21.40 0.35 10.97
CA LEU A 83 -21.27 -0.80 10.08
C LEU A 83 -21.15 -2.08 10.92
N PRO A 84 -21.94 -3.14 10.66
CA PRO A 84 -21.86 -4.40 11.36
C PRO A 84 -20.41 -4.88 11.40
N LYS A 85 -19.95 -5.28 12.59
CA LYS A 85 -18.65 -5.90 12.81
C LYS A 85 -18.68 -7.30 12.19
N ASP A 86 -18.71 -7.40 10.87
CA ASP A 86 -18.52 -8.69 10.21
C ASP A 86 -17.02 -9.04 10.28
N ASP A 87 -16.77 -10.27 10.73
CA ASP A 87 -15.72 -10.68 11.68
C ASP A 87 -14.29 -10.88 11.13
N HIS A 88 -13.85 -10.17 10.08
CA HIS A 88 -12.58 -10.53 9.40
C HIS A 88 -11.56 -9.41 9.16
N LEU A 89 -11.73 -8.21 9.72
CA LEU A 89 -10.64 -7.22 9.67
C LEU A 89 -9.57 -7.55 10.72
N PRO A 90 -8.32 -7.88 10.32
CA PRO A 90 -7.28 -8.28 11.26
C PRO A 90 -7.04 -7.18 12.30
N LYS A 91 -7.08 -7.56 13.58
CA LYS A 91 -6.85 -6.70 14.76
C LYS A 91 -5.71 -5.70 14.55
N SER A 92 -5.95 -4.44 14.92
CA SER A 92 -5.05 -3.28 14.83
C SER A 92 -3.62 -3.46 15.37
N ARG A 93 -3.32 -4.52 16.13
CA ARG A 93 -1.96 -4.82 16.63
C ARG A 93 -0.94 -5.13 15.52
N LYS A 94 -1.37 -5.47 14.30
CA LYS A 94 -0.46 -5.65 13.15
C LYS A 94 -0.22 -4.37 12.32
N PHE A 95 -0.91 -3.26 12.64
CA PHE A 95 -0.84 -1.99 11.91
C PHE A 95 0.59 -1.46 11.75
N MET A 96 1.29 -1.28 12.88
CA MET A 96 2.66 -0.76 12.87
C MET A 96 3.60 -1.71 12.13
N GLN A 97 3.44 -3.01 12.33
CA GLN A 97 4.29 -4.01 11.68
C GLN A 97 4.12 -3.99 10.16
N ASP A 98 2.88 -3.88 9.67
CA ASP A 98 2.60 -3.80 8.24
C ASP A 98 3.13 -2.50 7.62
N ALA A 99 2.91 -1.36 8.30
CA ALA A 99 3.42 -0.06 7.85
C ALA A 99 4.96 -0.03 7.82
N THR A 100 5.60 -0.50 8.88
CA THR A 100 7.06 -0.56 8.98
C THR A 100 7.66 -1.55 7.99
N ARG A 101 7.00 -2.69 7.71
CA ARG A 101 7.44 -3.63 6.68
C ARG A 101 7.42 -2.99 5.30
N VAL A 102 6.31 -2.34 4.92
CA VAL A 102 6.22 -1.62 3.64
C VAL A 102 7.26 -0.51 3.55
N GLN A 103 7.57 0.16 4.66
CA GLN A 103 8.58 1.21 4.67
C GLN A 103 10.00 0.64 4.57
N ALA A 104 10.29 -0.49 5.21
CA ALA A 104 11.55 -1.20 5.05
C ALA A 104 11.80 -1.63 3.60
N GLU A 105 10.75 -2.10 2.90
CA GLU A 105 10.83 -2.39 1.46
C GLU A 105 11.16 -1.14 0.64
N ARG A 106 10.67 0.05 1.04
CA ARG A 106 11.03 1.32 0.38
C ARG A 106 12.45 1.77 0.68
N MET A 107 12.99 1.47 1.86
CA MET A 107 14.36 1.83 2.22
C MET A 107 15.37 1.19 1.27
N ALA A 108 15.06 0.01 0.69
CA ALA A 108 15.90 -0.62 -0.32
C ALA A 108 16.03 0.22 -1.61
N LEU A 109 15.04 1.07 -1.92
CA LEU A 109 15.03 1.92 -3.11
C LEU A 109 15.56 3.34 -2.86
N VAL A 110 15.87 3.68 -1.62
CA VAL A 110 16.38 4.99 -1.22
C VAL A 110 17.62 5.41 -2.02
N PRO A 111 18.64 4.56 -2.25
CA PRO A 111 19.81 4.96 -3.04
C PRO A 111 19.46 5.39 -4.46
N ILE A 112 18.53 4.68 -5.11
CA ILE A 112 18.07 5.00 -6.47
C ILE A 112 17.27 6.30 -6.44
N PHE A 113 16.36 6.45 -5.46
CA PHE A 113 15.58 7.68 -5.31
C PHE A 113 16.49 8.89 -5.10
N MET A 114 17.44 8.79 -4.17
CA MET A 114 18.40 9.85 -3.84
C MET A 114 19.20 10.26 -5.08
N LEU A 115 19.71 9.29 -5.83
CA LEU A 115 20.50 9.55 -7.04
C LEU A 115 19.68 10.30 -8.10
N VAL A 116 18.44 9.86 -8.38
CA VAL A 116 17.59 10.48 -9.41
C VAL A 116 17.06 11.84 -8.95
N SER A 117 16.62 11.96 -7.69
CA SER A 117 16.05 13.20 -7.15
C SER A 117 17.11 14.28 -6.97
N MET A 118 18.18 14.01 -6.23
CA MET A 118 19.25 14.99 -6.00
C MET A 118 20.04 15.28 -7.26
N GLY A 119 20.40 14.24 -8.03
CA GLY A 119 21.12 14.39 -9.29
C GLY A 119 20.29 15.14 -10.33
N GLY A 120 19.00 14.82 -10.44
CA GLY A 120 18.06 15.50 -11.34
C GLY A 120 17.84 16.96 -10.94
N MET A 121 17.65 17.25 -9.66
CA MET A 121 17.47 18.62 -9.17
C MET A 121 18.73 19.46 -9.41
N TRP A 122 19.90 18.92 -9.11
CA TRP A 122 21.18 19.59 -9.38
C TRP A 122 21.38 19.84 -10.88
N ALA A 123 21.10 18.84 -11.74
CA ALA A 123 21.24 18.97 -13.19
C ALA A 123 20.28 20.03 -13.76
N LEU A 124 19.01 20.06 -13.32
CA LEU A 124 18.03 21.06 -13.75
C LEU A 124 18.45 22.48 -13.35
N GLN A 125 19.01 22.65 -12.15
CA GLN A 125 19.50 23.95 -11.68
C GLN A 125 20.81 24.37 -12.36
N HIS A 126 21.68 23.43 -12.69
CA HIS A 126 22.98 23.71 -13.28
C HIS A 126 22.89 24.02 -14.78
N PHE A 127 22.20 23.16 -15.54
CA PHE A 127 22.15 23.27 -17.00
C PHE A 127 21.01 24.15 -17.51
N TYR A 128 19.85 24.15 -16.84
CA TYR A 128 18.65 24.87 -17.32
C TYR A 128 18.32 26.11 -16.48
N GLN A 129 19.09 26.40 -15.43
CA GLN A 129 18.89 27.53 -14.50
C GLN A 129 17.44 27.60 -13.97
N ILE A 130 16.79 26.45 -13.81
CA ILE A 130 15.44 26.39 -13.27
C ILE A 130 15.48 26.74 -11.77
N THR A 131 14.52 27.54 -11.32
CA THR A 131 14.36 27.89 -9.90
C THR A 131 14.32 26.63 -9.01
N HIS A 132 14.86 26.73 -7.79
CA HIS A 132 15.01 25.59 -6.89
C HIS A 132 13.70 24.84 -6.65
N SER A 133 12.60 25.58 -6.49
CA SER A 133 11.26 25.03 -6.23
C SER A 133 10.74 24.16 -7.39
N TRP A 134 10.89 24.61 -8.64
CA TRP A 134 10.44 23.84 -9.81
C TRP A 134 11.38 22.69 -10.14
N ALA A 135 12.69 22.89 -9.99
CA ALA A 135 13.67 21.83 -10.14
C ALA A 135 13.41 20.67 -9.16
N PHE A 136 13.07 21.00 -7.92
CA PHE A 136 12.63 20.04 -6.91
C PHE A 136 11.40 19.24 -7.40
N VAL A 137 10.32 19.92 -7.81
CA VAL A 137 9.10 19.24 -8.25
C VAL A 137 9.38 18.27 -9.41
N PHE A 138 10.07 18.70 -10.46
CA PHE A 138 10.33 17.84 -11.62
C PHE A 138 11.22 16.65 -11.28
N ALA A 139 12.32 16.88 -10.55
CA ALA A 139 13.25 15.82 -10.21
C ALA A 139 12.63 14.78 -9.26
N PHE A 140 11.85 15.21 -8.27
CA PHE A 140 11.24 14.31 -7.29
C PHE A 140 10.07 13.53 -7.88
N VAL A 141 9.26 14.14 -8.75
CA VAL A 141 8.24 13.40 -9.51
C VAL A 141 8.89 12.35 -10.41
N ALA A 142 9.97 12.69 -11.12
CA ALA A 142 10.71 11.73 -11.93
C ALA A 142 11.29 10.58 -11.09
N ALA A 143 11.94 10.88 -9.96
CA ALA A 143 12.47 9.89 -9.04
C ALA A 143 11.39 8.96 -8.48
N MET A 144 10.20 9.50 -8.18
CA MET A 144 9.06 8.72 -7.74
C MET A 144 8.62 7.72 -8.81
N PHE A 145 8.48 8.14 -10.07
CA PHE A 145 8.12 7.21 -11.15
C PHE A 145 9.20 6.14 -11.38
N VAL A 146 10.48 6.53 -11.42
CA VAL A 146 11.60 5.59 -11.63
C VAL A 146 11.60 4.53 -10.54
N THR A 147 11.56 4.93 -9.27
CA THR A 147 11.55 3.97 -8.15
C THR A 147 10.31 3.09 -8.14
N ARG A 148 9.14 3.58 -8.56
CA ARG A 148 7.92 2.78 -8.67
C ARG A 148 8.01 1.73 -9.78
N ILE A 149 8.59 2.09 -10.92
CA ILE A 149 8.81 1.16 -12.03
C ILE A 149 9.77 0.06 -11.58
N VAL A 150 10.90 0.43 -10.96
CA VAL A 150 11.89 -0.52 -10.43
C VAL A 150 11.28 -1.43 -9.36
N HIS A 151 10.55 -0.87 -8.39
CA HIS A 151 9.86 -1.63 -7.36
C HIS A 151 8.88 -2.64 -7.95
N THR A 152 8.08 -2.19 -8.92
CA THR A 152 7.06 -3.02 -9.56
C THR A 152 7.70 -4.16 -10.33
N PHE A 153 8.75 -3.86 -11.12
CA PHE A 153 9.50 -4.87 -11.87
C PHE A 153 10.16 -5.89 -10.95
N TRP A 154 10.83 -5.42 -9.88
CA TRP A 154 11.47 -6.31 -8.91
C TRP A 154 10.45 -7.16 -8.15
N GLY A 155 9.30 -6.61 -7.76
CA GLY A 155 8.24 -7.37 -7.12
C GLY A 155 7.61 -8.44 -8.04
N TYR A 156 7.55 -8.18 -9.36
CA TYR A 156 7.15 -9.21 -10.33
C TYR A 156 8.22 -10.30 -10.46
N GLN A 157 9.49 -9.92 -10.57
CA GLN A 157 10.59 -10.86 -10.74
C GLN A 157 10.82 -11.74 -9.50
N SER A 158 10.71 -11.17 -8.31
CA SER A 158 10.85 -11.89 -7.03
C SER A 158 9.66 -12.80 -6.70
N GLY A 159 8.56 -12.70 -7.44
CA GLY A 159 7.33 -13.44 -7.15
C GLY A 159 6.55 -12.88 -5.96
N THR A 160 6.96 -11.76 -5.38
CA THR A 160 6.26 -11.07 -4.26
C THR A 160 4.82 -10.69 -4.64
N PHE A 161 4.57 -10.46 -5.94
CA PHE A 161 3.24 -10.16 -6.49
C PHE A 161 2.54 -11.36 -7.14
N LYS A 162 3.00 -12.59 -6.94
CA LYS A 162 2.15 -13.75 -7.24
C LYS A 162 0.98 -13.71 -6.27
N ASP A 163 -0.12 -13.09 -6.70
CA ASP A 163 -1.38 -13.10 -5.98
C ASP A 163 -1.70 -14.55 -5.63
N HIS A 164 -1.79 -14.87 -4.34
CA HIS A 164 -2.33 -16.12 -3.83
C HIS A 164 -3.83 -16.19 -4.15
N VAL A 165 -4.20 -16.23 -5.43
CA VAL A 165 -5.57 -16.52 -5.87
C VAL A 165 -5.89 -18.00 -5.63
N ASP A 166 -4.88 -18.83 -5.37
CA ASP A 166 -5.02 -20.27 -5.23
C ASP A 166 -5.53 -20.73 -3.85
N PHE A 167 -5.55 -19.88 -2.81
CA PHE A 167 -5.99 -20.31 -1.47
C PHE A 167 -7.51 -20.28 -1.23
N VAL A 168 -8.26 -19.43 -1.94
CA VAL A 168 -9.73 -19.37 -1.75
C VAL A 168 -10.43 -20.54 -2.46
N ILE A 169 -9.81 -21.14 -3.47
CA ILE A 169 -10.37 -22.34 -4.10
C ILE A 169 -10.21 -23.56 -3.17
N ASP A 170 -9.14 -23.66 -2.39
CA ASP A 170 -8.98 -24.80 -1.47
C ASP A 170 -9.84 -24.68 -0.20
N ASP A 171 -10.00 -23.48 0.38
CA ASP A 171 -10.84 -23.30 1.58
C ASP A 171 -12.33 -23.51 1.28
N ASP A 172 -12.87 -23.00 0.17
CA ASP A 172 -14.28 -23.24 -0.21
C ASP A 172 -14.52 -24.72 -0.58
N ILE A 173 -13.51 -25.42 -1.12
CA ILE A 173 -13.57 -26.86 -1.39
C ILE A 173 -13.46 -27.68 -0.09
N GLN A 174 -12.65 -27.25 0.89
CA GLN A 174 -12.55 -27.91 2.19
C GLN A 174 -13.80 -27.71 3.04
N ILE A 175 -14.33 -26.48 3.13
CA ILE A 175 -15.61 -26.20 3.81
C ILE A 175 -16.74 -27.00 3.16
N GLY A 176 -16.76 -27.08 1.83
CA GLY A 176 -17.69 -27.95 1.12
C GLY A 176 -17.57 -29.42 1.52
N ARG A 177 -16.35 -29.96 1.63
CA ARG A 177 -16.09 -31.35 2.04
C ARG A 177 -16.48 -31.63 3.49
N ASP A 178 -16.19 -30.72 4.40
CA ASP A 178 -16.49 -30.89 5.83
C ASP A 178 -18.01 -30.88 6.07
N LEU A 179 -18.75 -30.01 5.37
CA LEU A 179 -20.22 -30.00 5.42
C LEU A 179 -20.85 -31.28 4.87
N THR A 180 -20.29 -31.87 3.81
CA THR A 180 -20.77 -33.17 3.31
C THR A 180 -20.47 -34.30 4.31
N ALA A 181 -19.30 -34.29 4.94
CA ALA A 181 -18.92 -35.30 5.93
C ALA A 181 -19.80 -35.23 7.19
N GLU A 182 -20.14 -34.02 7.66
CA GLU A 182 -21.06 -33.82 8.77
C GLU A 182 -22.48 -34.27 8.42
N ALA A 183 -22.95 -33.99 7.20
CA ALA A 183 -24.27 -34.43 6.73
C ALA A 183 -24.37 -35.97 6.60
N GLU A 184 -23.32 -36.63 6.12
CA GLU A 184 -23.25 -38.10 6.06
C GLU A 184 -23.22 -38.73 7.47
N THR A 185 -22.50 -38.11 8.39
CA THR A 185 -22.43 -38.57 9.80
C THR A 185 -23.79 -38.42 10.50
N GLN A 186 -24.52 -37.32 10.26
CA GLN A 186 -25.87 -37.14 10.79
C GLN A 186 -26.88 -38.10 10.17
N SER A 187 -26.80 -38.36 8.87
CA SER A 187 -27.67 -39.32 8.17
C SER A 187 -27.48 -40.76 8.69
N GLN A 188 -26.26 -41.13 9.08
CA GLN A 188 -25.98 -42.45 9.69
C GLN A 188 -26.37 -42.54 11.18
N ALA A 189 -26.41 -41.41 11.89
CA ALA A 189 -26.78 -41.36 13.29
C ALA A 189 -28.30 -41.40 13.52
N GLU A 190 -29.12 -41.24 12.48
CA GLU A 190 -30.57 -41.31 12.60
C GLU A 190 -31.00 -42.78 12.75
N PRO A 191 -31.51 -43.19 13.93
CA PRO A 191 -31.83 -44.59 14.19
C PRO A 191 -32.97 -45.03 13.28
N LYS A 192 -32.69 -46.08 12.48
CA LYS A 192 -33.68 -46.73 11.63
C LYS A 192 -34.94 -47.01 12.46
N PRO A 193 -36.12 -46.48 12.09
CA PRO A 193 -37.32 -46.63 12.89
C PRO A 193 -37.55 -48.12 13.13
N ALA A 194 -37.62 -48.48 14.41
CA ALA A 194 -37.87 -49.85 14.82
C ALA A 194 -39.16 -50.32 14.14
N ALA A 195 -39.05 -51.42 13.39
CA ALA A 195 -40.21 -52.03 12.76
C ALA A 195 -41.21 -52.37 13.85
N THR A 196 -42.32 -51.63 13.90
CA THR A 196 -43.43 -51.90 14.78
C THR A 196 -44.08 -53.18 14.29
N ASP A 197 -43.78 -54.30 14.95
CA ASP A 197 -44.48 -55.57 14.73
C ASP A 197 -45.96 -55.40 15.11
N GLU A 198 -46.81 -55.13 14.12
CA GLU A 198 -48.26 -55.25 14.24
C GLU A 198 -48.65 -56.73 14.36
N ALA A 199 -48.61 -57.25 15.59
CA ALA A 199 -49.32 -58.47 15.93
C ALA A 199 -50.81 -58.14 16.08
N THR A 200 -51.60 -58.48 15.07
CA THR A 200 -53.07 -58.43 15.12
C THR A 200 -53.60 -59.79 15.62
N PRO A 201 -54.59 -59.81 16.53
CA PRO A 201 -55.09 -61.01 17.22
C PRO A 201 -55.84 -62.03 16.34
#